data_AF-A0A8J9X827-F1
#
_entry.id   AF-A0A8J9X827-F1
#
_cell.length_a   1.000
_cell.length_b   1.000
_cell.length_c   1.000
_cell.angle_alpha   90.00
_cell.angle_beta   90.00
_cell.angle_gamma   90.00
#
_symmetry.space_group_name_H-M   'P 1'
#
loop_
_entity.id
_entity.type
_entity.pdbx_description
1 polymer ?
#
loop_
_entity_poly.entity_id
_entity_poly.type
_entity_poly.pdbx_seq_one_letter_code
_entity_poly.pdbx_strand_id
1 'polypeptide(L)'
;MVKVVPLHAADHEESRSGDLVLLQAKEPPKVKAVTFAPVEDSLKQLESAEGGDEIAEEELQARFVQPYVDNPQQAMVKKGHLLMLRDENNKALEFMVTHIDTENDASESKASE
;
A
#
# COMPACT_ATOMS: atom_id res chain seq x y z
N MET A 1 -16.32 -32.95 -19.36
CA MET A 1 -15.87 -32.22 -20.57
C MET A 1 -15.65 -30.78 -20.16
N VAL A 2 -14.41 -30.38 -19.93
CA VAL A 2 -14.05 -29.05 -19.39
C VAL A 2 -13.93 -28.09 -20.56
N LYS A 3 -14.75 -27.03 -20.56
CA LYS A 3 -14.70 -25.96 -21.57
C LYS A 3 -13.89 -24.81 -20.98
N VAL A 4 -12.69 -24.60 -21.50
CA VAL A 4 -11.87 -23.42 -21.18
C VAL A 4 -12.45 -22.25 -21.96
N VAL A 5 -12.91 -21.23 -21.24
CA VAL A 5 -13.37 -19.97 -21.83
C VAL A 5 -12.20 -18.98 -21.73
N PRO A 6 -11.69 -18.44 -22.85
CA PRO A 6 -10.67 -17.40 -22.79
C PRO A 6 -11.28 -16.13 -22.19
N LEU A 7 -10.71 -15.68 -21.06
CA LEU A 7 -10.99 -14.39 -20.45
C LEU A 7 -10.29 -13.30 -21.25
N HIS A 8 -10.79 -12.96 -22.43
CA HIS A 8 -10.40 -11.75 -23.16
C HIS A 8 -11.67 -11.11 -23.71
N ALA A 9 -12.41 -10.43 -22.83
CA ALA A 9 -13.48 -9.51 -23.18
C ALA A 9 -13.79 -8.58 -22.00
N ALA A 10 -12.77 -7.84 -21.56
CA ALA A 10 -12.93 -6.53 -20.95
C ALA A 10 -11.60 -5.83 -21.18
N ASP A 11 -11.63 -4.69 -21.87
CA ASP A 11 -10.52 -3.76 -22.10
C ASP A 11 -9.91 -3.25 -20.78
N HIS A 12 -9.25 -4.13 -20.04
CA HIS A 12 -8.21 -3.76 -19.11
C HIS A 12 -6.90 -3.91 -19.88
N GLU A 13 -6.31 -2.79 -20.27
CA GLU A 13 -4.91 -2.78 -20.70
C GLU A 13 -4.05 -3.22 -19.51
N GLU A 14 -3.84 -4.53 -19.37
CA GLU A 14 -2.84 -5.09 -18.48
C GLU A 14 -1.49 -4.60 -18.97
N SER A 15 -0.99 -3.52 -18.35
CA SER A 15 0.31 -2.94 -18.67
C SER A 15 1.37 -4.03 -18.55
N ARG A 16 2.02 -4.34 -19.67
CA ARG A 16 3.07 -5.34 -19.76
C ARG A 16 4.41 -4.70 -19.42
N SER A 17 5.34 -5.53 -18.96
CA SER A 17 6.73 -5.09 -18.74
C SER A 17 7.31 -4.53 -20.04
N GLY A 18 7.61 -3.23 -20.09
CA GLY A 18 8.10 -2.52 -21.27
C GLY A 18 7.16 -1.44 -21.81
N ASP A 19 5.92 -1.37 -21.31
CA ASP A 19 4.97 -0.33 -21.71
C ASP A 19 5.39 1.04 -21.17
N LEU A 20 5.33 2.05 -22.02
CA LEU A 20 5.60 3.44 -21.65
C LEU A 20 4.30 4.10 -21.19
N VAL A 21 4.23 4.44 -19.91
CA VAL A 21 3.11 5.21 -19.34
C VAL A 21 3.54 6.65 -19.17
N LEU A 22 2.72 7.58 -19.68
CA LEU A 22 2.96 9.00 -19.51
C LEU A 22 2.62 9.41 -18.06
N LEU A 23 3.63 9.82 -17.29
CA LEU A 23 3.43 10.40 -15.96
C LEU A 23 2.85 11.81 -16.13
N GLN A 24 1.60 11.99 -15.73
CA GLN A 24 0.88 13.26 -15.92
C GLN A 24 1.29 14.36 -14.92
N ALA A 25 1.87 13.99 -13.78
CA ALA A 25 2.26 14.92 -12.72
C ALA A 25 3.79 15.10 -12.67
N LYS A 26 4.23 16.36 -12.55
CA LYS A 26 5.64 16.73 -12.41
C LYS A 26 6.20 16.34 -11.04
N GLU A 27 5.37 16.41 -10.00
CA GLU A 27 5.67 16.02 -8.62
C GLU A 27 4.42 15.38 -7.98
N PRO A 28 4.56 14.30 -7.18
CA PRO A 28 3.43 13.71 -6.47
C PRO A 28 2.90 14.66 -5.38
N PRO A 29 1.58 14.65 -5.10
CA PRO A 29 1.01 15.47 -4.04
C PRO A 29 1.57 15.05 -2.68
N LYS A 30 1.84 16.03 -1.82
CA LYS A 30 2.27 15.79 -0.45
C LYS A 30 1.12 15.19 0.36
N VAL A 31 1.44 14.15 1.14
CA VAL A 31 0.49 13.41 1.98
C VAL A 31 0.51 14.00 3.39
N LYS A 32 -0.65 14.31 3.95
CA LYS A 32 -0.82 14.74 5.35
C LYS A 32 -0.98 13.55 6.30
N ALA A 33 -1.80 12.60 5.89
CA ALA A 33 -2.10 11.42 6.68
C ALA A 33 -2.29 10.21 5.77
N VAL A 34 -1.93 9.04 6.27
CA VAL A 34 -2.10 7.76 5.58
C VAL A 34 -2.52 6.72 6.59
N THR A 35 -3.43 5.83 6.20
CA THR A 35 -3.88 4.72 7.04
C THR A 35 -3.35 3.41 6.46
N PHE A 36 -2.53 2.74 7.25
CA PHE A 36 -2.01 1.40 6.97
C PHE A 36 -2.82 0.37 7.74
N ALA A 37 -3.32 -0.65 7.05
CA ALA A 37 -3.99 -1.80 7.66
C ALA A 37 -3.11 -3.04 7.46
N PRO A 38 -2.60 -3.69 8.53
CA PRO A 38 -1.82 -4.91 8.38
C PRO A 38 -2.70 -6.01 7.75
N VAL A 39 -2.12 -6.79 6.84
CA VAL A 39 -2.78 -7.95 6.27
C VAL A 39 -2.82 -9.06 7.31
N GLU A 40 -4.02 -9.53 7.65
CA GLU A 40 -4.23 -10.51 8.73
C GLU A 40 -3.37 -11.77 8.57
N ASP A 41 -3.24 -12.29 7.34
CA ASP A 41 -2.45 -13.49 7.07
C ASP A 41 -0.95 -13.25 7.27
N SER A 42 -0.45 -12.08 6.89
CA SER A 42 0.95 -11.71 7.07
C SER A 42 1.25 -11.43 8.55
N LEU A 43 0.32 -10.81 9.27
CA LEU A 43 0.43 -10.58 10.72
C LEU A 43 0.49 -11.91 11.48
N LYS A 44 -0.44 -12.84 11.22
CA LYS A 44 -0.45 -14.17 11.85
C LYS A 44 0.82 -14.97 11.58
N GLN A 45 1.38 -14.83 10.37
CA GLN A 45 2.66 -15.46 10.03
C GLN A 45 3.81 -14.86 10.83
N LEU A 46 3.82 -13.54 11.02
CA LEU A 46 4.80 -12.86 11.85
C LEU A 46 4.72 -13.32 13.30
N GLU A 47 3.52 -13.28 13.90
CA GLU A 47 3.26 -13.75 15.27
C GLU A 47 3.69 -15.21 15.45
N SER A 48 3.28 -16.09 14.53
CA SER A 48 3.68 -17.50 14.54
C SER A 48 5.20 -17.70 14.46
N ALA A 49 5.90 -16.81 13.75
CA ALA A 49 7.36 -16.86 13.62
C ALA A 49 8.10 -16.25 14.83
N GLU A 50 7.43 -15.44 15.65
CA GLU A 50 8.00 -14.75 16.81
C GLU A 50 7.63 -15.40 18.15
N GLY A 51 6.74 -16.38 18.16
CA GLY A 51 6.42 -17.16 19.36
C GLY A 51 4.94 -17.49 19.54
N GLY A 52 4.08 -16.95 18.66
CA GLY A 52 2.62 -17.12 18.69
C GLY A 52 1.89 -16.13 19.58
N ASP A 53 2.60 -15.13 20.12
CA ASP A 53 2.01 -14.05 20.90
C ASP A 53 1.50 -12.93 19.98
N GLU A 54 0.42 -12.27 20.42
CA GLU A 54 -0.18 -11.13 19.70
C GLU A 54 0.74 -9.91 19.76
N ILE A 55 1.03 -9.31 18.61
CA ILE A 55 1.89 -8.11 18.54
C ILE A 55 1.02 -6.86 18.59
N ALA A 56 1.27 -5.98 19.56
CA ALA A 56 0.52 -4.74 19.73
C ALA A 56 0.70 -3.79 18.54
N GLU A 57 -0.34 -3.01 18.24
CA GLU A 57 -0.34 -2.05 17.12
C GLU A 57 0.80 -1.02 17.25
N GLU A 58 1.06 -0.54 18.47
CA GLU A 58 2.14 0.42 18.73
C GLU A 58 3.52 -0.15 18.39
N GLU A 59 3.72 -1.45 18.60
CA GLU A 59 4.96 -2.13 18.26
C GLU A 59 5.12 -2.28 16.75
N LEU A 60 4.06 -2.68 16.04
CA LEU A 60 4.05 -2.73 14.58
C LEU A 60 4.33 -1.36 13.96
N GLN A 61 3.74 -0.32 14.54
CA GLN A 61 3.96 1.06 14.10
C GLN A 61 5.42 1.47 14.28
N ALA A 62 6.02 1.19 15.44
CA ALA A 62 7.41 1.55 15.73
C ALA A 62 8.42 0.75 14.88
N ARG A 63 8.17 -0.54 14.64
CA ARG A 63 9.10 -1.44 13.92
C ARG A 63 9.04 -1.29 12.40
N PHE A 64 7.85 -1.07 11.85
CA PHE A 64 7.63 -1.10 10.39
C PHE A 64 7.25 0.26 9.83
N VAL A 65 6.26 0.94 10.43
CA VAL A 65 5.66 2.15 9.84
C VAL A 65 6.55 3.38 10.03
N GLN A 66 7.06 3.62 11.24
CA GLN A 66 7.92 4.79 11.52
C GLN A 66 9.17 4.82 10.65
N PRO A 67 9.98 3.73 10.55
CA PRO A 67 11.17 3.74 9.70
C PRO A 67 10.87 3.98 8.22
N TYR A 68 9.72 3.53 7.74
CA TYR A 68 9.27 3.76 6.37
C TYR A 68 8.89 5.22 6.11
N VAL A 69 8.15 5.84 7.02
CA VAL A 69 7.69 7.24 6.90
C VAL A 69 8.83 8.23 7.12
N ASP A 70 9.73 7.94 8.06
CA ASP A 70 10.87 8.79 8.39
C ASP A 70 11.97 8.77 7.31
N ASN A 71 11.90 7.84 6.35
CA ASN A 71 12.80 7.80 5.21
C ASN A 71 12.20 8.55 3.99
N PRO A 72 12.55 9.83 3.76
CA PRO A 72 11.95 10.65 2.71
C PRO A 72 12.30 10.18 1.29
N GLN A 73 13.26 9.27 1.13
CA GLN A 73 13.61 8.71 -0.18
C GLN A 73 12.78 7.47 -0.55
N GLN A 74 12.06 6.87 0.40
CA GLN A 74 11.29 5.63 0.21
C GLN A 74 9.78 5.79 0.40
N ALA A 75 9.32 6.87 1.03
CA ALA A 75 7.91 7.07 1.35
C ALA A 75 7.06 7.49 0.12
N MET A 76 6.79 6.55 -0.79
CA MET A 76 5.78 6.72 -1.84
C MET A 76 4.63 5.75 -1.58
N VAL A 77 3.42 6.28 -1.37
CA VAL A 77 2.24 5.49 -1.05
C VAL A 77 1.17 5.66 -2.10
N LYS A 78 0.47 4.57 -2.43
CA LYS A 78 -0.66 4.55 -3.35
C LYS A 78 -1.85 3.88 -2.69
N LYS A 79 -3.03 4.48 -2.81
CA LYS A 79 -4.27 3.94 -2.25
C LYS A 79 -4.57 2.57 -2.87
N GLY A 80 -4.94 1.61 -2.03
CA GLY A 80 -5.21 0.23 -2.41
C GLY A 80 -3.97 -0.60 -2.73
N HIS A 81 -2.77 -0.05 -2.58
CA HIS A 81 -1.54 -0.80 -2.78
C HIS A 81 -1.18 -1.60 -1.53
N LEU A 82 -0.63 -2.80 -1.75
CA LEU A 82 -0.02 -3.62 -0.72
C LEU A 82 1.46 -3.27 -0.62
N LEU A 83 1.86 -2.74 0.53
CA LEU A 83 3.23 -2.42 0.87
C LEU A 83 3.81 -3.52 1.73
N MET A 84 4.93 -4.10 1.30
CA MET A 84 5.69 -5.05 2.11
C MET A 84 6.81 -4.30 2.82
N LEU A 85 6.67 -4.11 4.13
CA LEU A 85 7.67 -3.46 4.97
C LEU A 85 8.53 -4.50 5.67
N ARG A 86 9.80 -4.19 5.91
CA ARG A 86 10.73 -5.05 6.63
C ARG A 86 11.30 -4.36 7.84
N ASP A 87 11.38 -5.08 8.95
CA ASP A 87 12.03 -4.60 10.16
C ASP A 87 13.56 -4.85 10.15
N GLU A 88 14.24 -4.44 11.22
CA GLU A 88 15.68 -4.64 11.41
C GLU A 88 16.08 -6.13 11.48
N ASN A 89 15.14 -7.01 11.84
CA ASN A 89 15.35 -8.46 11.92
C ASN A 89 15.06 -9.20 10.60
N ASN A 90 14.88 -8.47 9.49
CA ASN A 90 14.49 -8.99 8.18
C ASN A 90 13.13 -9.72 8.17
N LYS A 91 12.27 -9.45 9.14
CA LYS A 91 10.87 -9.89 9.13
C LYS A 91 10.09 -8.99 8.20
N ALA A 92 9.16 -9.57 7.44
CA ALA A 92 8.33 -8.84 6.50
C ALA A 92 6.89 -8.84 6.99
N LEU A 93 6.24 -7.68 6.90
CA LEU A 93 4.82 -7.51 7.16
C LEU A 93 4.18 -6.73 6.02
N GLU A 94 3.06 -7.25 5.53
CA GLU A 94 2.29 -6.62 4.46
C GLU A 94 1.23 -5.68 5.05
N PHE A 95 1.18 -4.46 4.51
CA PHE A 95 0.21 -3.43 4.86
C PHE A 95 -0.58 -2.99 3.64
N MET A 96 -1.90 -2.95 3.76
CA MET A 96 -2.78 -2.35 2.77
C MET A 96 -2.96 -0.86 3.07
N VAL A 97 -2.71 -0.01 2.07
CA VAL A 97 -2.99 1.42 2.17
C VAL A 97 -4.47 1.66 1.90
N THR A 98 -5.26 1.91 2.95
CA THR A 98 -6.73 2.05 2.79
C THR A 98 -7.13 3.49 2.50
N HIS A 99 -6.48 4.46 3.16
CA HIS A 99 -6.81 5.88 3.05
C HIS A 99 -5.53 6.71 2.94
N ILE A 100 -5.57 7.76 2.11
CA ILE A 100 -4.51 8.75 1.94
C ILE A 100 -5.19 10.11 1.92
N ASP A 101 -4.79 11.00 2.83
CA ASP A 101 -5.19 12.40 2.86
C ASP A 101 -4.04 13.23 2.29
N THR A 102 -4.30 13.99 1.22
CA THR A 102 -3.28 14.82 0.58
C THR A 102 -3.48 16.28 0.90
N GLU A 103 -2.41 17.08 0.88
CA GLU A 103 -2.51 18.51 1.18
C GLU A 103 -3.46 19.26 0.22
N ASN A 104 -3.73 18.70 -0.96
CA ASN A 104 -4.50 19.32 -2.03
C ASN A 104 -5.99 18.94 -2.08
N ASP A 105 -6.47 18.07 -1.16
CA ASP A 105 -7.88 17.64 -1.10
C ASP A 105 -8.86 18.77 -0.72
N ALA A 106 -8.34 19.96 -0.38
CA ALA A 106 -9.13 21.15 -0.09
C ALA A 106 -9.79 21.81 -1.33
N SER A 107 -9.77 21.19 -2.51
CA SER A 107 -10.23 21.82 -3.75
C SER A 107 -11.10 20.96 -4.68
N GLU A 108 -11.84 19.97 -4.17
CA GLU A 108 -12.88 19.28 -4.98
C GLU A 108 -14.20 19.09 -4.22
N SER A 109 -14.68 20.14 -3.53
CA SER A 109 -15.99 20.13 -2.87
C SER A 109 -16.78 21.43 -3.04
N LYS A 110 -16.72 22.06 -4.22
CA LYS A 110 -17.57 23.21 -4.61
C LYS A 110 -17.73 23.29 -6.15
N ALA A 111 -18.41 22.33 -6.79
CA ALA A 111 -18.93 22.53 -8.15
C ALA A 111 -20.05 21.54 -8.48
N SER A 112 -21.23 21.72 -7.88
CA SER A 112 -22.51 21.25 -8.42
C SER A 112 -23.63 21.94 -7.64
N GLU A 113 -23.96 23.16 -8.05
CA GLU A 113 -25.28 23.76 -7.86
C GLU A 113 -25.58 24.65 -9.07
#